data_AF-A0A7X7VYM2-F1
#
_entry.id   AF-A0A7X7VYM2-F1
#
_cell.length_a   1.000
_cell.length_b   1.000
_cell.length_c   1.000
_cell.angle_alpha   90.00
_cell.angle_beta   90.00
_cell.angle_gamma   90.00
#
_symmetry.space_group_name_H-M   'P 1'
#
loop_
_entity.id
_entity.type
_entity.pdbx_description
1 polymer ?
#
loop_
_entity_poly.entity_id
_entity_poly.type
_entity_poly.pdbx_seq_one_letter_code
_entity_poly.pdbx_strand_id
1 'polypeptide(L)' 'MNVIKGGVTAPEGFFATGVACGLKKDGRKDLAIVCSEDSAAIAGVFTT' A
#
# COMPACT_ATOMS: atom_id res chain seq x y z
N MET A 1 -22.95 2.46 3.70
CA MET A 1 -21.48 2.43 3.49
C MET A 1 -21.05 3.86 3.17
N ASN A 2 -20.21 4.45 4.00
CA ASN A 2 -19.66 5.78 3.73
C ASN A 2 -18.32 5.60 3.03
N VAL A 3 -18.20 6.12 1.80
CA VAL A 3 -16.99 5.97 0.99
C VAL A 3 -16.17 7.25 1.10
N ILE A 4 -14.93 7.12 1.57
CA ILE A 4 -13.95 8.20 1.58
C ILE A 4 -13.28 8.25 0.20
N LYS A 5 -13.24 9.43 -0.43
CA LYS A 5 -12.50 9.61 -1.69
C LYS A 5 -10.99 9.51 -1.42
N GLY A 6 -10.28 8.66 -2.17
CA GLY A 6 -8.83 8.51 -2.08
C GLY A 6 -8.40 7.04 -2.18
N GLY A 7 -7.13 6.79 -1.86
CA GLY A 7 -6.55 5.44 -1.79
C GLY A 7 -6.19 5.05 -0.36
N VAL A 8 -5.18 4.18 -0.22
CA VAL A 8 -4.74 3.67 1.10
C VAL A 8 -4.16 4.74 2.03
N THR A 9 -3.82 5.93 1.51
CA THR A 9 -3.33 7.09 2.29
C THR A 9 -4.43 8.11 2.60
N ALA A 10 -5.71 7.77 2.35
CA ALA A 10 -6.82 8.64 2.72
C ALA A 10 -7.05 8.72 4.25
N PRO A 11 -6.89 7.63 5.03
CA PRO A 11 -6.88 7.71 6.48
C PRO A 11 -5.58 8.35 7.00
N GLU A 12 -5.67 9.06 8.12
CA GLU A 12 -4.52 9.63 8.81
C GLU A 12 -3.57 8.54 9.33
N GLY A 13 -2.27 8.82 9.34
CA GLY A 13 -1.23 7.90 9.81
C GLY A 13 -0.88 6.76 8.84
N PHE A 14 -1.33 6.80 7.57
CA PHE A 14 -0.96 5.82 6.54
C PHE A 14 -0.21 6.46 5.37
N PHE A 15 0.93 5.87 5.04
CA PHE A 15 1.81 6.28 3.94
C PHE A 15 1.92 5.17 2.90
N ALA A 16 2.12 5.56 1.64
CA ALA A 16 2.39 4.61 0.58
C ALA A 16 3.39 5.18 -0.44
N THR A 17 4.24 4.30 -0.98
CA THR A 17 5.11 4.63 -2.10
C THR A 17 5.20 3.46 -3.07
N GLY A 18 5.69 3.74 -4.28
CA GLY A 18 6.02 2.72 -5.25
C GLY A 18 7.16 3.18 -6.14
N VAL A 19 8.08 2.28 -6.39
CA VAL A 19 9.31 2.52 -7.15
C VAL A 19 9.48 1.48 -8.25
N ALA A 20 10.26 1.82 -9.27
CA ALA A 20 10.80 0.85 -10.21
C ALA A 20 12.17 0.39 -9.65
N CYS A 21 12.19 -0.74 -8.94
CA CYS A 21 13.40 -1.35 -8.36
C CYS A 21 14.14 -2.27 -9.34
N GLY A 22 13.57 -2.53 -10.52
CA GLY A 22 14.23 -3.28 -11.60
C GLY A 22 13.88 -4.77 -11.65
N LEU A 23 12.86 -5.20 -10.91
CA LEU A 23 12.29 -6.54 -11.02
C LEU A 23 11.57 -6.72 -12.36
N LYS A 24 10.87 -5.68 -12.83
CA LYS A 24 10.24 -5.64 -14.16
C LYS A 24 11.12 -4.87 -15.13
N LYS A 25 11.36 -5.47 -16.31
CA LYS A 25 12.24 -4.91 -17.36
C LYS A 25 11.63 -3.72 -18.11
N ASP A 26 10.34 -3.45 -17.92
CA ASP A 26 9.60 -2.41 -18.63
C ASP A 26 9.69 -1.03 -17.96
N GLY A 27 10.46 -0.91 -16.87
CA GLY A 27 10.65 0.34 -16.15
C GLY A 27 9.41 0.82 -15.39
N ARG A 28 8.31 0.04 -15.37
CA ARG A 28 7.15 0.36 -14.55
C ARG A 28 7.43 0.05 -13.09
N LYS A 29 6.72 0.73 -12.19
CA LYS A 29 6.77 0.45 -10.75
C LYS A 29 6.46 -1.03 -10.49
N ASP A 30 7.32 -1.65 -9.71
CA ASP A 30 7.34 -3.09 -9.47
C ASP A 30 7.56 -3.44 -7.98
N LEU A 31 7.82 -2.44 -7.15
CA LEU A 31 7.81 -2.53 -5.71
C LEU A 31 6.90 -1.44 -5.12
N ALA A 32 6.09 -1.82 -4.13
CA ALA A 32 5.25 -0.90 -3.37
C ALA A 32 5.44 -1.14 -1.87
N ILE A 33 5.34 -0.07 -1.09
CA ILE A 33 5.33 -0.10 0.38
C ILE A 33 4.06 0.62 0.83
N VAL A 34 3.35 0.01 1.78
CA VAL A 34 2.31 0.65 2.58
C VAL A 34 2.75 0.55 4.03
N CYS A 35 2.69 1.66 4.76
CA CYS A 35 3.23 1.77 6.11
C CYS A 35 2.27 2.59 6.98
N SER A 36 2.06 2.15 8.22
CA SER A 36 1.41 2.95 9.25
C SER A 36 2.47 3.70 10.06
N GLU A 37 2.13 4.90 10.52
CA GLU A 37 2.98 5.72 11.41
C GLU A 37 3.23 5.00 12.73
N ASP A 38 2.18 4.39 13.29
CA ASP A 38 2.19 3.62 14.54
C ASP A 38 1.79 2.16 14.32
N SER A 39 1.80 1.37 15.40
CA SER A 39 1.25 0.01 15.39
C SER A 39 -0.23 0.02 15.00
N ALA A 40 -0.57 -0.68 13.92
CA ALA A 40 -1.93 -0.83 13.45
C ALA A 40 -2.46 -2.25 13.69
N ALA A 41 -3.76 -2.39 13.96
CA ALA A 41 -4.42 -3.69 13.95
C ALA A 41 -4.45 -4.26 12.52
N ILE A 42 -4.14 -5.54 12.36
CA ILE A 42 -4.09 -6.21 11.06
C ILE A 42 -4.90 -7.51 11.03
N ALA A 43 -5.38 -7.87 9.84
CA ALA A 43 -5.93 -9.19 9.54
C ALA A 43 -5.52 -9.59 8.12
N GLY A 44 -5.20 -10.87 7.91
CA GLY A 44 -4.75 -11.39 6.62
C GLY A 44 -5.28 -12.79 6.37
N VAL A 45 -5.66 -13.07 5.12
CA VAL A 45 -6.06 -14.38 4.63
C VAL A 45 -5.29 -14.69 3.35
N PHE A 46 -5.12 -15.97 3.03
CA PHE A 46 -4.33 -16.43 1.88
C PHE A 46 -5.16 -17.38 1.00
N THR A 47 -4.71 -17.61 -0.22
CA THR A 47 -5.27 -18.64 -1.11
C THR A 47 -5.06 -20.03 -0.50
N THR A 48 -6.01 -20.95 -0.72
CA THR A 48 -5.88 -22.38 -0.37
C THR A 48 -5.08 -23.14 -1.40
#